data_AF-X1TFI9-F1
#
_entry.id   AF-X1TFI9-F1
#
_cell.length_a   1.000
_cell.length_b   1.000
_cell.length_c   1.000
_cell.angle_alpha   90.00
_cell.angle_beta   90.00
_cell.angle_gamma   90.00
#
_symmetry.space_group_name_H-M   'P 1'
#
loop_
_entity.id
_entity.type
_entity.pdbx_description
1 polymer ?
#
loop_
_entity_poly.entity_id
_entity_poly.type
_entity_poly.pdbx_seq_one_letter_code
_entity_poly.pdbx_strand_id
1 'polypeptide(L)'
;DKFITLLIMGLAIYLIRNVMDYGTMMTGHYLGLKTEQNMRQEFFETIQHKPLRYHDNAKAGDLQALATNDVRIINTMISHGSFFFYPFFQVAITLLLLITTIDIRLALACIPFVFFYIYFILYYRRKIAPFAAKRLRKHSNLAVVLQDSITGASVVRSFAAEGLERKKFKKAVNAFRDNSIGEYKVQAKYFPMLVLYITIGITLIFSLVFVFQNSLTIGE
;
A
#
# COMPACT_ATOMS: atom_id res chain seq x y z
N ASP A 1 -41.12 9.63 4.78
CA ASP A 1 -40.00 10.54 5.04
C ASP A 1 -38.82 10.30 4.11
N LYS A 2 -38.54 11.28 3.22
CA LYS A 2 -37.40 11.24 2.28
C LYS A 2 -36.06 10.99 2.99
N PHE A 3 -35.92 11.46 4.23
CA PHE A 3 -34.75 11.24 5.07
C PHE A 3 -34.53 9.76 5.40
N ILE A 4 -35.57 9.05 5.83
CA ILE A 4 -35.50 7.61 6.15
C ILE A 4 -35.16 6.81 4.88
N THR A 5 -35.74 7.15 3.74
CA THR A 5 -35.43 6.50 2.46
C THR A 5 -33.96 6.70 2.06
N LEU A 6 -33.42 7.91 2.20
CA LEU A 6 -31.99 8.19 1.92
C LEU A 6 -31.06 7.43 2.88
N LEU A 7 -31.45 7.32 4.15
CA LEU A 7 -30.67 6.60 5.16
C LEU A 7 -30.63 5.10 4.88
N ILE A 8 -31.77 4.49 4.52
CA ILE A 8 -31.86 3.09 4.10
C ILE A 8 -31.06 2.86 2.81
N MET A 9 -31.14 3.77 1.84
CA MET A 9 -30.38 3.67 0.59
C MET A 9 -28.87 3.77 0.85
N GLY A 10 -28.43 4.70 1.70
CA GLY A 10 -27.02 4.83 2.10
C GLY A 10 -26.51 3.58 2.80
N LEU A 11 -27.31 3.01 3.72
CA LEU A 11 -26.97 1.76 4.40
C LEU A 11 -26.89 0.59 3.41
N ALA A 12 -27.83 0.49 2.46
CA ALA A 12 -27.81 -0.55 1.44
C ALA A 12 -26.55 -0.46 0.56
N ILE A 13 -26.20 0.75 0.09
CA ILE A 13 -24.97 0.99 -0.68
C ILE A 13 -23.74 0.60 0.14
N TYR A 14 -23.69 0.98 1.42
CA TYR A 14 -22.58 0.63 2.32
C TYR A 14 -22.43 -0.89 2.49
N LEU A 15 -23.53 -1.62 2.67
CA LEU A 15 -23.52 -3.08 2.80
C LEU A 15 -23.08 -3.75 1.49
N ILE A 16 -23.63 -3.33 0.35
CA ILE A 16 -23.23 -3.83 -0.98
C ILE A 16 -21.74 -3.60 -1.19
N ARG A 17 -21.23 -2.41 -0.90
CA ARG A 17 -19.81 -2.08 -1.01
C ARG A 17 -18.94 -3.00 -0.16
N ASN A 18 -19.33 -3.28 1.09
CA ASN A 18 -18.59 -4.19 1.96
C ASN A 18 -18.56 -5.63 1.41
N VAL A 19 -19.67 -6.11 0.87
CA VAL A 19 -19.75 -7.44 0.24
C VAL A 19 -18.85 -7.50 -0.99
N MET A 20 -18.83 -6.44 -1.82
CA MET A 20 -17.93 -6.36 -2.97
C MET A 20 -16.46 -6.31 -2.53
N ASP A 21 -16.11 -5.48 -1.56
CA ASP A 21 -14.74 -5.37 -1.02
C ASP A 21 -14.24 -6.73 -0.51
N TYR A 22 -15.10 -7.45 0.25
CA TYR A 22 -14.80 -8.81 0.71
C TYR A 22 -14.62 -9.79 -0.46
N GLY A 23 -15.52 -9.76 -1.45
CA GLY A 23 -15.45 -10.61 -2.63
C GLY A 23 -14.18 -10.38 -3.44
N THR A 24 -13.81 -9.12 -3.67
CA THR A 24 -12.56 -8.75 -4.35
C THR A 24 -11.34 -9.20 -3.55
N MET A 25 -11.33 -9.00 -2.24
CA MET A 25 -10.24 -9.46 -1.36
C MET A 25 -10.06 -10.98 -1.45
N MET A 26 -11.14 -11.73 -1.26
CA MET A 26 -11.07 -13.18 -1.21
C MET A 26 -10.70 -13.76 -2.57
N THR A 27 -11.24 -13.20 -3.66
CA THR A 27 -10.91 -13.63 -5.03
C THR A 27 -9.45 -13.36 -5.36
N GLY A 28 -8.92 -12.18 -4.98
CA GLY A 28 -7.51 -11.84 -5.15
C GLY A 28 -6.59 -12.83 -4.44
N HIS A 29 -6.84 -13.08 -3.16
CA HIS A 29 -6.05 -14.05 -2.37
C HIS A 29 -6.18 -15.49 -2.87
N TYR A 30 -7.40 -15.91 -3.22
CA TYR A 30 -7.62 -17.24 -3.78
C TYR A 30 -6.85 -17.43 -5.09
N LEU A 31 -6.96 -16.46 -6.02
CA LEU A 31 -6.24 -16.50 -7.29
C LEU A 31 -4.73 -16.49 -7.07
N GLY A 32 -4.22 -15.62 -6.20
CA GLY A 32 -2.80 -15.55 -5.89
C GLY A 32 -2.24 -16.85 -5.33
N LEU A 33 -2.95 -17.48 -4.38
CA LEU A 33 -2.56 -18.77 -3.82
C LEU A 33 -2.67 -19.90 -4.85
N LYS A 34 -3.69 -19.88 -5.70
CA LYS A 34 -3.86 -20.89 -6.75
C LYS A 34 -2.76 -20.78 -7.81
N THR A 35 -2.38 -19.56 -8.19
CA THR A 35 -1.25 -19.32 -9.08
C THR A 35 0.06 -19.74 -8.42
N GLU A 36 0.29 -19.43 -7.14
CA GLU A 36 1.48 -19.90 -6.39
C GLU A 36 1.60 -21.43 -6.41
N GLN A 37 0.49 -22.12 -6.16
CA GLN A 37 0.42 -23.58 -6.20
C GLN A 37 0.83 -24.12 -7.57
N ASN A 38 0.19 -23.62 -8.64
CA ASN A 38 0.44 -24.08 -10.00
C ASN A 38 1.88 -23.80 -10.44
N MET A 39 2.40 -22.59 -10.16
CA MET A 39 3.77 -22.23 -10.52
C MET A 39 4.81 -23.09 -9.79
N ARG A 40 4.59 -23.41 -8.51
CA ARG A 40 5.50 -24.31 -7.78
C ARG A 40 5.49 -25.73 -8.35
N GLN A 41 4.32 -26.23 -8.71
CA GLN A 41 4.20 -27.55 -9.32
C GLN A 41 4.90 -27.58 -10.68
N GLU A 42 4.61 -26.61 -11.56
CA GLU A 42 5.24 -26.51 -12.89
C GLU A 42 6.75 -26.31 -12.79
N PHE A 43 7.22 -25.49 -11.84
CA PHE A 43 8.65 -25.32 -11.59
C PHE A 43 9.31 -26.64 -11.18
N PHE A 44 8.72 -27.35 -10.22
CA PHE A 44 9.24 -28.64 -9.77
C PHE A 44 9.32 -29.66 -10.91
N GLU A 45 8.22 -29.83 -11.66
CA GLU A 45 8.17 -30.74 -12.81
C GLU A 45 9.21 -30.34 -13.88
N THR A 46 9.33 -29.04 -14.19
CA THR A 46 10.29 -28.53 -15.17
C THR A 46 11.72 -28.82 -14.76
N ILE A 47 12.10 -28.59 -13.49
CA ILE A 47 13.46 -28.82 -13.01
C ILE A 47 13.80 -30.33 -13.02
N GLN A 48 12.86 -31.20 -12.70
CA GLN A 48 13.07 -32.66 -12.74
C GLN A 48 13.33 -33.20 -14.15
N HIS A 49 12.80 -32.54 -15.19
CA HIS A 49 12.97 -32.96 -16.58
C HIS A 49 14.15 -32.27 -17.31
N LYS A 50 14.96 -31.45 -16.61
CA LYS A 50 16.15 -30.84 -17.23
C LYS A 50 17.28 -31.87 -17.40
N PRO A 51 18.11 -31.74 -18.46
CA PRO A 51 19.26 -32.61 -18.66
C PRO A 51 20.33 -32.38 -17.58
N LEU A 52 21.15 -33.40 -17.25
CA LEU A 52 22.21 -33.32 -16.23
C LEU A 52 23.11 -32.08 -16.36
N ARG A 53 23.48 -31.69 -17.58
CA ARG A 53 24.30 -30.48 -17.83
C ARG A 53 23.70 -29.21 -17.23
N TYR A 54 22.38 -29.12 -17.11
CA TYR A 54 21.72 -28.01 -16.43
C TYR A 54 21.99 -28.06 -14.92
N HIS A 55 21.87 -29.24 -14.30
CA HIS A 55 22.12 -29.45 -12.88
C HIS A 55 23.59 -29.24 -12.49
N ASP A 56 24.54 -29.53 -13.38
CA ASP A 56 25.97 -29.28 -13.16
C ASP A 56 26.31 -27.78 -13.04
N ASN A 57 25.49 -26.92 -13.64
CA ASN A 57 25.70 -25.47 -13.67
C ASN A 57 24.73 -24.69 -12.76
N ALA A 58 23.62 -25.32 -12.36
CA ALA A 58 22.60 -24.68 -11.54
C ALA A 58 22.97 -24.73 -10.05
N LYS A 59 22.96 -23.58 -9.38
CA LYS A 59 23.15 -23.52 -7.93
C LYS A 59 21.86 -23.91 -7.23
N ALA A 60 21.90 -24.92 -6.37
CA ALA A 60 20.74 -25.40 -5.62
C ALA A 60 20.05 -24.27 -4.82
N GLY A 61 20.83 -23.35 -4.25
CA GLY A 61 20.30 -22.18 -3.53
C GLY A 61 19.51 -21.22 -4.42
N ASP A 62 19.95 -21.00 -5.66
CA ASP A 62 19.25 -20.12 -6.60
C ASP A 62 17.91 -20.74 -7.02
N LEU A 63 17.88 -22.06 -7.27
CA LEU A 63 16.65 -22.79 -7.57
C LEU A 63 15.67 -22.79 -6.39
N GLN A 64 16.18 -22.94 -5.17
CA GLN A 64 15.38 -22.84 -3.96
C GLN A 64 14.78 -21.44 -3.79
N ALA A 65 15.57 -20.38 -4.03
CA ALA A 65 15.10 -19.00 -3.97
C ALA A 65 14.01 -18.72 -5.00
N LEU A 66 14.19 -19.21 -6.25
CA LEU A 66 13.18 -19.12 -7.30
C LEU A 66 11.86 -19.79 -6.90
N ALA A 67 11.91 -21.05 -6.43
CA ALA A 67 10.72 -21.82 -6.06
C ALA A 67 9.96 -21.26 -4.85
N THR A 68 10.64 -20.51 -3.98
CA THR A 68 10.08 -20.04 -2.71
C THR A 68 9.79 -18.55 -2.73
N ASN A 69 10.83 -17.72 -2.83
CA ASN A 69 10.74 -16.29 -2.70
C ASN A 69 10.11 -15.65 -3.94
N ASP A 70 10.58 -16.02 -5.14
CA ASP A 70 10.15 -15.35 -6.37
C ASP A 70 8.70 -15.70 -6.72
N VAL A 71 8.31 -16.98 -6.60
CA VAL A 71 6.89 -17.37 -6.75
C VAL A 71 6.01 -16.69 -5.69
N ARG A 72 6.48 -16.53 -4.45
CA ARG A 72 5.73 -15.80 -3.40
C ARG A 72 5.57 -14.32 -3.74
N ILE A 73 6.57 -13.68 -4.35
CA ILE A 73 6.45 -12.29 -4.81
C ILE A 73 5.32 -12.19 -5.84
N ILE A 74 5.23 -13.13 -6.78
CA ILE A 74 4.14 -13.16 -7.77
C ILE A 74 2.78 -13.34 -7.10
N ASN A 75 2.65 -14.26 -6.14
CA ASN A 75 1.43 -14.36 -5.34
C ASN A 75 1.08 -13.02 -4.68
N THR A 76 2.04 -12.41 -4.01
CA THR A 76 1.83 -11.14 -3.31
C THR A 76 1.34 -10.07 -4.29
N MET A 77 1.92 -10.01 -5.48
CA MET A 77 1.50 -9.10 -6.55
C MET A 77 0.08 -9.39 -7.06
N ILE A 78 -0.32 -10.64 -7.21
CA ILE A 78 -1.67 -11.00 -7.65
C ILE A 78 -2.68 -10.72 -6.53
N SER A 79 -2.43 -11.28 -5.35
CA SER A 79 -3.26 -11.15 -4.14
C SER A 79 -3.55 -9.70 -3.79
N HIS A 80 -2.50 -8.86 -3.75
CA HIS A 80 -2.65 -7.45 -3.38
C HIS A 80 -2.79 -6.52 -4.58
N GLY A 81 -2.38 -6.93 -5.79
CA GLY A 81 -2.54 -6.11 -7.00
C GLY A 81 -4.00 -5.86 -7.32
N SER A 82 -4.86 -6.86 -7.16
CA SER A 82 -6.32 -6.73 -7.38
C SER A 82 -6.94 -5.62 -6.52
N PHE A 83 -6.42 -5.41 -5.31
CA PHE A 83 -6.87 -4.34 -4.42
C PHE A 83 -6.54 -2.93 -4.91
N PHE A 84 -5.53 -2.75 -5.75
CA PHE A 84 -5.15 -1.42 -6.23
C PHE A 84 -5.93 -0.99 -7.47
N PHE A 85 -6.33 -1.93 -8.32
CA PHE A 85 -7.07 -1.62 -9.54
C PHE A 85 -8.54 -1.27 -9.26
N TYR A 86 -9.22 -2.05 -8.42
CA TYR A 86 -10.66 -1.89 -8.19
C TYR A 86 -11.06 -0.49 -7.67
N PRO A 87 -10.43 0.05 -6.60
CA PRO A 87 -10.80 1.36 -6.07
C PRO A 87 -10.56 2.50 -7.08
N PHE A 88 -9.57 2.37 -7.94
CA PHE A 88 -9.28 3.37 -8.98
C PHE A 88 -10.45 3.47 -9.97
N PHE A 89 -10.91 2.34 -10.51
CA PHE A 89 -12.06 2.31 -11.41
C PHE A 89 -13.35 2.73 -10.71
N GLN A 90 -13.56 2.31 -9.46
CA GLN A 90 -14.72 2.71 -8.67
C GLN A 90 -14.77 4.24 -8.49
N VAL A 91 -13.66 4.86 -8.10
CA VAL A 91 -13.58 6.32 -7.92
C VAL A 91 -13.77 7.04 -9.24
N ALA A 92 -13.16 6.56 -10.33
CA ALA A 92 -13.31 7.16 -11.66
C ALA A 92 -14.76 7.12 -12.16
N ILE A 93 -15.43 5.97 -12.05
CA ILE A 93 -16.85 5.81 -12.44
C ILE A 93 -17.74 6.68 -11.55
N THR A 94 -17.47 6.70 -10.24
CA THR A 94 -18.23 7.54 -9.29
C THR A 94 -18.11 9.01 -9.64
N LEU A 95 -16.90 9.50 -9.90
CA LEU A 95 -16.65 10.88 -10.34
C LEU A 95 -17.35 11.20 -11.67
N LEU A 96 -17.30 10.29 -12.65
CA LEU A 96 -17.96 10.47 -13.93
C LEU A 96 -19.48 10.61 -13.76
N LEU A 97 -20.10 9.71 -12.99
CA LEU A 97 -21.54 9.75 -12.68
C LEU A 97 -21.91 11.00 -11.87
N LEU A 98 -21.04 11.43 -10.96
CA LEU A 98 -21.26 12.64 -10.17
C LEU A 98 -21.25 13.88 -11.06
N ILE A 99 -20.29 13.99 -11.99
CA ILE A 99 -20.20 15.13 -12.93
C ILE A 99 -21.40 15.20 -13.86
N THR A 100 -22.00 14.06 -14.24
CA THR A 100 -23.19 14.06 -15.12
C THR A 100 -24.51 14.31 -14.40
N THR A 101 -24.53 14.21 -13.07
CA THR A 101 -25.76 14.33 -12.25
C THR A 101 -25.80 15.60 -11.40
N ILE A 102 -24.65 16.18 -11.05
CA ILE A 102 -24.55 17.42 -10.28
C ILE A 102 -24.63 18.64 -11.20
N ASP A 103 -25.30 19.69 -10.73
CA ASP A 103 -25.30 21.02 -11.35
C ASP A 103 -23.85 21.50 -11.54
N ILE A 104 -23.49 21.90 -12.76
CA ILE A 104 -22.15 22.41 -13.13
C ILE A 104 -21.66 23.49 -12.15
N ARG A 105 -22.56 24.27 -11.55
CA ARG A 105 -22.25 25.29 -10.54
C ARG A 105 -21.66 24.70 -9.25
N LEU A 106 -22.17 23.56 -8.78
CA LEU A 106 -21.59 22.83 -7.64
C LEU A 106 -20.20 22.30 -7.98
N ALA A 107 -20.02 21.76 -9.19
CA ALA A 107 -18.74 21.23 -9.62
C ALA A 107 -17.67 22.34 -9.66
N LEU A 108 -18.03 23.52 -10.19
CA LEU A 108 -17.15 24.70 -10.20
C LEU A 108 -16.80 25.18 -8.78
N ALA A 109 -17.74 25.14 -7.84
CA ALA A 109 -17.49 25.54 -6.45
C ALA A 109 -16.48 24.62 -5.72
N CYS A 110 -16.37 23.35 -6.13
CA CYS A 110 -15.42 22.39 -5.56
C CYS A 110 -14.01 22.49 -6.15
N ILE A 111 -13.80 23.19 -7.29
CA ILE A 111 -12.50 23.26 -7.97
C ILE A 111 -11.37 23.76 -7.06
N PRO A 112 -11.52 24.88 -6.31
CA PRO A 112 -10.44 25.36 -5.44
C PRO A 112 -10.04 24.31 -4.40
N PHE A 113 -11.01 23.61 -3.81
CA PHE A 113 -10.75 22.55 -2.84
C PHE A 113 -9.94 21.40 -3.45
N VAL A 114 -10.27 20.97 -4.68
CA VAL A 114 -9.51 19.93 -5.40
C VAL A 114 -8.07 20.37 -5.66
N PHE A 115 -7.86 21.63 -6.06
CA PHE A 115 -6.50 22.18 -6.24
C PHE A 115 -5.68 22.16 -4.94
N PHE A 116 -6.26 22.61 -3.83
CA PHE A 116 -5.59 22.57 -2.52
C PHE A 116 -5.28 21.14 -2.07
N TYR A 117 -6.20 20.21 -2.32
CA TYR A 117 -6.01 18.79 -2.00
C TYR A 117 -4.88 18.16 -2.82
N ILE A 118 -4.83 18.41 -4.13
CA ILE A 118 -3.73 17.96 -5.00
C ILE A 118 -2.40 18.53 -4.53
N TYR A 119 -2.35 19.83 -4.25
CA TYR A 119 -1.16 20.48 -3.72
C TYR A 119 -0.68 19.82 -2.41
N PHE A 120 -1.61 19.56 -1.48
CA PHE A 120 -1.33 18.89 -0.22
C PHE A 120 -0.72 17.49 -0.43
N ILE A 121 -1.30 16.67 -1.33
CA ILE A 121 -0.77 15.34 -1.67
C ILE A 121 0.64 15.45 -2.27
N LEU A 122 0.86 16.36 -3.21
CA LEU A 122 2.16 16.52 -3.86
C LEU A 122 3.22 17.00 -2.85
N TYR A 123 2.83 17.88 -1.93
CA TYR A 123 3.69 18.35 -0.85
C TYR A 123 4.04 17.22 0.12
N TYR A 124 3.05 16.40 0.53
CA TYR A 124 3.27 15.20 1.34
C TYR A 124 4.25 14.24 0.66
N ARG A 125 3.99 13.89 -0.61
CA ARG A 125 4.83 13.00 -1.41
C ARG A 125 6.27 13.49 -1.44
N ARG A 126 6.48 14.79 -1.65
CA ARG A 126 7.82 15.40 -1.68
C ARG A 126 8.55 15.28 -0.34
N LYS A 127 7.83 15.32 0.79
CA LYS A 127 8.42 15.19 2.13
C LYS A 127 8.69 13.75 2.54
N ILE A 128 7.80 12.81 2.20
CA ILE A 128 7.92 11.41 2.63
C ILE A 128 8.85 10.58 1.73
N ALA A 129 8.88 10.85 0.41
CA ALA A 129 9.70 10.12 -0.56
C ALA A 129 11.18 9.92 -0.15
N PRO A 130 11.92 10.96 0.32
CA PRO A 130 13.32 10.77 0.72
C PRO A 130 13.48 9.84 1.93
N PHE A 131 12.54 9.85 2.88
CA PHE A 131 12.57 8.96 4.04
C PHE A 131 12.26 7.51 3.63
N ALA A 132 11.27 7.31 2.77
CA ALA A 132 10.93 5.98 2.24
C ALA A 132 12.10 5.37 1.46
N ALA A 133 12.75 6.15 0.59
CA ALA A 133 13.93 5.71 -0.16
C ALA A 133 15.10 5.35 0.77
N LYS A 134 15.36 6.18 1.80
CA LYS A 134 16.39 5.89 2.81
C LYS A 134 16.01 4.67 3.65
N ARG A 135 14.74 4.46 3.99
CA ARG A 135 14.27 3.32 4.78
C ARG A 135 14.60 2.01 4.07
N LEU A 136 14.33 1.94 2.77
CA LEU A 136 14.66 0.77 1.95
C LEU A 136 16.17 0.48 1.96
N ARG A 137 17.01 1.50 1.76
CA ARG A 137 18.48 1.36 1.81
C ARG A 137 18.98 0.91 3.18
N LYS A 138 18.44 1.49 4.27
CA LYS A 138 18.82 1.13 5.65
C LYS A 138 18.36 -0.27 6.02
N HIS A 139 17.20 -0.70 5.53
CA HIS A 139 16.70 -2.06 5.71
C HIS A 139 17.59 -3.08 5.01
N SER A 140 17.96 -2.83 3.75
CA SER A 140 18.90 -3.67 3.01
C SER A 140 20.26 -3.77 3.72
N ASN A 141 20.83 -2.65 4.18
CA ASN A 141 22.07 -2.67 4.94
C ASN A 141 21.96 -3.45 6.26
N LEU A 142 20.82 -3.34 6.96
CA LEU A 142 20.56 -4.12 8.17
C LEU A 142 20.56 -5.63 7.87
N ALA A 143 19.90 -6.04 6.78
CA ALA A 143 19.86 -7.43 6.34
C ALA A 143 21.26 -7.96 5.97
N VAL A 144 22.06 -7.18 5.23
CA VAL A 144 23.45 -7.53 4.88
C VAL A 144 24.29 -7.72 6.13
N VAL A 145 24.28 -6.77 7.07
CA VAL A 145 25.05 -6.90 8.32
C VAL A 145 24.62 -8.14 9.10
N LEU A 146 23.33 -8.44 9.17
CA LEU A 146 22.84 -9.65 9.84
C LEU A 146 23.35 -10.93 9.17
N GLN A 147 23.26 -10.99 7.85
CA GLN A 147 23.68 -12.16 7.07
C GLN A 147 25.19 -12.40 7.19
N ASP A 148 26.00 -11.33 7.11
CA ASP A 148 27.44 -11.40 7.34
C ASP A 148 27.77 -11.92 8.74
N SER A 149 27.10 -11.40 9.79
CA SER A 149 27.33 -11.83 11.17
C SER A 149 26.95 -13.30 11.39
N ILE A 150 25.91 -13.80 10.73
CA ILE A 150 25.49 -15.22 10.84
C ILE A 150 26.46 -16.12 10.08
N THR A 151 26.80 -15.76 8.85
CA THR A 151 27.67 -16.56 7.99
C THR A 151 29.11 -16.60 8.52
N GLY A 152 29.58 -15.49 9.08
CA GLY A 152 30.91 -15.35 9.70
C GLY A 152 30.97 -15.73 11.18
N ALA A 153 29.93 -16.32 11.75
CA ALA A 153 29.84 -16.52 13.20
C ALA A 153 31.00 -17.35 13.78
N SER A 154 31.51 -18.35 13.05
CA SER A 154 32.68 -19.14 13.48
C SER A 154 33.95 -18.29 13.54
N VAL A 155 34.16 -17.43 12.55
CA VAL A 155 35.31 -16.50 12.46
C VAL A 155 35.22 -15.46 13.57
N VAL A 156 34.04 -14.89 13.80
CA VAL A 156 33.84 -13.89 14.87
C VAL A 156 34.18 -14.50 16.24
N ARG A 157 33.76 -15.75 16.49
CA ARG A 157 34.07 -16.48 17.73
C ARG A 157 35.55 -16.85 17.84
N SER A 158 36.20 -17.28 16.75
CA SER A 158 37.62 -17.64 16.78
C SER A 158 38.53 -16.45 17.13
N PHE A 159 38.07 -15.23 16.84
CA PHE A 159 38.76 -13.99 17.19
C PHE A 159 38.19 -13.29 18.43
N ALA A 160 37.24 -13.91 19.16
CA ALA A 160 36.55 -13.32 20.32
C ALA A 160 36.02 -11.89 20.05
N ALA A 161 35.49 -11.66 18.84
CA ALA A 161 35.11 -10.35 18.31
C ALA A 161 33.59 -10.07 18.39
N GLU A 162 32.84 -10.83 19.17
CA GLU A 162 31.37 -10.73 19.25
C GLU A 162 30.91 -9.33 19.68
N GLY A 163 31.66 -8.69 20.59
CA GLY A 163 31.36 -7.33 21.04
C GLY A 163 31.47 -6.29 19.91
N LEU A 164 32.41 -6.48 18.98
CA LEU A 164 32.60 -5.61 17.82
C LEU A 164 31.43 -5.77 16.83
N GLU A 165 31.07 -7.01 16.51
CA GLU A 165 29.93 -7.31 15.64
C GLU A 165 28.60 -6.82 16.25
N ARG A 166 28.41 -6.97 17.57
CA ARG A 166 27.23 -6.44 18.26
C ARG A 166 27.14 -4.91 18.13
N LYS A 167 28.26 -4.19 18.20
CA LYS A 167 28.29 -2.73 17.98
C LYS A 167 27.95 -2.38 16.53
N LYS A 168 28.48 -3.12 15.55
CA LYS A 168 28.20 -2.95 14.11
C LYS A 168 26.72 -3.16 13.80
N PHE A 169 26.12 -4.25 14.29
CA PHE A 169 24.70 -4.53 14.14
C PHE A 169 23.82 -3.47 14.82
N LYS A 170 24.15 -3.07 16.06
CA LYS A 170 23.43 -2.02 16.78
C LYS A 170 23.43 -0.68 16.01
N LYS A 171 24.54 -0.32 15.36
CA LYS A 171 24.62 0.89 14.52
C LYS A 171 23.67 0.80 13.32
N ALA A 172 23.59 -0.35 12.66
CA ALA A 172 22.67 -0.57 11.54
C ALA A 172 21.20 -0.49 11.98
N VAL A 173 20.85 -1.14 13.10
CA VAL A 173 19.51 -1.10 13.70
C VAL A 173 19.10 0.33 14.05
N ASN A 174 19.96 1.08 14.76
CA ASN A 174 19.68 2.47 15.13
C ASN A 174 19.47 3.35 13.90
N ALA A 175 20.32 3.23 12.87
CA ALA A 175 20.19 4.01 11.65
C ALA A 175 18.88 3.71 10.89
N PHE A 176 18.41 2.45 10.90
CA PHE A 176 17.11 2.09 10.36
C PHE A 176 15.97 2.70 11.19
N ARG A 177 16.01 2.53 12.52
CA ARG A 177 15.02 3.08 13.45
C ARG A 177 14.88 4.59 13.31
N ASP A 178 16.00 5.33 13.33
CA ASP A 178 15.99 6.79 13.33
C ASP A 178 15.41 7.35 12.01
N ASN A 179 15.70 6.70 10.88
CA ASN A 179 15.08 7.05 9.61
C ASN A 179 13.57 6.75 9.60
N SER A 180 13.16 5.58 10.11
CA SER A 180 11.75 5.20 10.21
C SER A 180 10.96 6.14 11.12
N ILE A 181 11.53 6.56 12.26
CA ILE A 181 10.92 7.61 13.11
C ILE A 181 10.77 8.92 12.34
N GLY A 182 11.77 9.32 11.55
CA GLY A 182 11.66 10.49 10.68
C GLY A 182 10.51 10.38 9.68
N GLU A 183 10.34 9.23 9.04
CA GLU A 183 9.21 8.93 8.15
C GLU A 183 7.87 9.03 8.89
N TYR A 184 7.76 8.44 10.07
CA TYR A 184 6.54 8.47 10.87
C TYR A 184 6.21 9.86 11.40
N LYS A 185 7.21 10.70 11.70
CA LYS A 185 6.96 12.11 12.05
C LYS A 185 6.32 12.87 10.90
N VAL A 186 6.74 12.60 9.66
CA VAL A 186 6.07 13.14 8.47
C VAL A 186 4.64 12.59 8.41
N GLN A 187 4.43 11.28 8.48
CA GLN A 187 3.08 10.71 8.43
C GLN A 187 2.15 11.26 9.52
N ALA A 188 2.61 11.32 10.76
CA ALA A 188 1.85 11.79 11.92
C ALA A 188 1.42 13.25 11.80
N LYS A 189 2.19 14.09 11.10
CA LYS A 189 1.79 15.48 10.81
C LYS A 189 0.71 15.57 9.74
N TYR A 190 0.76 14.70 8.74
CA TYR A 190 -0.12 14.80 7.58
C TYR A 190 -1.45 14.05 7.75
N PHE A 191 -1.48 12.99 8.57
CA PHE A 191 -2.72 12.24 8.80
C PHE A 191 -3.86 13.10 9.37
N PRO A 192 -3.67 13.94 10.40
CA PRO A 192 -4.71 14.85 10.89
C PRO A 192 -5.12 15.89 9.83
N MET A 193 -4.18 16.39 9.03
CA MET A 193 -4.50 17.33 7.95
C MET A 193 -5.35 16.67 6.86
N LEU A 194 -5.08 15.40 6.52
CA LEU A 194 -5.88 14.64 5.58
C LEU A 194 -7.32 14.49 6.07
N VAL A 195 -7.50 14.14 7.36
CA VAL A 195 -8.83 14.04 7.99
C VAL A 195 -9.54 15.38 7.93
N LEU A 196 -8.86 16.48 8.26
CA LEU A 196 -9.42 17.83 8.16
C LEU A 196 -9.88 18.17 6.74
N TYR A 197 -9.07 17.87 5.72
CA TYR A 197 -9.48 18.07 4.32
C TYR A 197 -10.73 17.27 3.97
N ILE A 198 -10.81 15.99 4.38
CA ILE A 198 -11.99 15.16 4.13
C ILE A 198 -13.22 15.75 4.82
N THR A 199 -13.09 16.18 6.08
CA THR A 199 -14.19 16.82 6.82
C THR A 199 -14.65 18.10 6.13
N ILE A 200 -13.73 19.00 5.76
CA ILE A 200 -14.06 20.23 5.03
C ILE A 200 -14.77 19.90 3.70
N GLY A 201 -14.27 18.92 2.95
CA GLY A 201 -14.86 18.50 1.68
C GLY A 201 -16.30 17.99 1.87
N ILE A 202 -16.53 17.14 2.87
CA ILE A 202 -17.87 16.64 3.21
C ILE A 202 -18.76 17.81 3.63
N THR A 203 -18.33 18.66 4.56
CA THR A 203 -19.10 19.81 5.03
C THR A 203 -19.45 20.76 3.88
N LEU A 204 -18.52 21.03 2.96
CA LEU A 204 -18.74 21.89 1.81
C LEU A 204 -19.78 21.29 0.85
N ILE A 205 -19.71 19.98 0.59
CA ILE A 205 -20.72 19.28 -0.22
C ILE A 205 -22.10 19.36 0.44
N PHE A 206 -22.20 19.06 1.74
CA PHE A 206 -23.48 19.13 2.47
C PHE A 206 -24.05 20.55 2.52
N SER A 207 -23.20 21.54 2.77
CA SER A 207 -23.61 22.95 2.81
C SER A 207 -24.13 23.42 1.45
N LEU A 208 -23.44 23.05 0.36
CA LEU A 208 -23.91 23.34 -1.00
C LEU A 208 -25.27 22.66 -1.27
N VAL A 209 -25.46 21.41 -0.87
CA VAL A 209 -26.75 20.73 -1.04
C VAL A 209 -27.88 21.46 -0.29
N PHE A 210 -27.65 21.90 0.96
CA PHE A 210 -28.66 22.62 1.74
C PHE A 210 -28.97 24.02 1.22
N VAL A 211 -27.96 24.75 0.73
CA VAL A 211 -28.16 26.06 0.08
C VAL A 211 -29.01 25.90 -1.17
N PHE A 212 -28.78 24.88 -1.99
CA PHE A 212 -29.59 24.61 -3.19
C PHE A 212 -31.01 24.13 -2.87
N GLN A 213 -31.24 23.59 -1.66
CA GLN A 213 -32.57 23.23 -1.15
C GLN A 213 -33.27 24.40 -0.44
N ASN A 214 -32.72 25.63 -0.47
CA ASN A 214 -33.19 26.81 0.27
C ASN A 214 -33.36 26.56 1.78
N SER A 215 -32.63 25.60 2.34
CA SER A 215 -32.69 25.26 3.78
C SER A 215 -31.66 26.03 4.61
N LEU A 216 -30.64 26.59 3.96
CA LEU A 216 -29.56 27.39 4.52
C LEU A 216 -29.27 28.57 3.61
N THR A 217 -29.06 29.76 4.17
CA THR A 217 -28.65 30.94 3.40
C THR A 217 -27.13 31.03 3.25
N ILE A 218 -26.64 31.74 2.22
CA ILE A 218 -25.20 31.96 2.03
C ILE A 218 -24.70 32.85 3.18
N GLY A 219 -24.04 32.24 4.17
CA GLY A 219 -23.52 32.93 5.37
C GLY A 219 -23.80 32.18 6.68
N GLU A 220 -24.71 31.21 6.66
CA GLU A 220 -24.99 30.24 7.74
C GLU A 220 -24.24 28.91 7.51
#